data_AF-A0AAV4MJG6-F1
#
_entry.id   AF-A0AAV4MJG6-F1
#
_cell.length_a   1.000
_cell.length_b   1.000
_cell.length_c   1.000
_cell.angle_alpha   90.00
_cell.angle_beta   90.00
_cell.angle_gamma   90.00
#
_symmetry.space_group_name_H-M   'P 1'
#
loop_
_entity.id
_entity.type
_entity.pdbx_description
1 polymer ?
#
loop_
_entity_poly.entity_id
_entity_poly.type
_entity_poly.pdbx_seq_one_letter_code
_entity_poly.pdbx_strand_id
1 'polypeptide(L)'
;MNTPLQLTCLSRVVILIFNRTDIKKCLHELGCRIRRPRGHVDCIAERAKKLASTLPIPASMKNALIGVLRSMATEVFDWYMKHRHLISDGFNVLSSFHWRSDGTIEELKTAQALVRRQDADAPSRINIACRYHLTADMQRLSEEYP
;
A
#
# COMPACT_ATOMS: atom_id res chain seq x y z
N MET A 1 25.07 10.99 10.13
CA MET A 1 24.25 11.70 9.12
C MET A 1 24.34 10.91 7.83
N ASN A 2 23.21 10.45 7.28
CA ASN A 2 23.22 9.68 6.04
C ASN A 2 23.24 10.64 4.84
N THR A 3 24.04 10.34 3.83
CA THR A 3 24.17 11.15 2.63
C THR A 3 22.93 11.00 1.71
N PRO A 4 22.64 11.99 0.83
CA PRO A 4 21.50 11.93 -0.09
C PRO A 4 21.48 10.65 -0.95
N LEU A 5 22.67 10.20 -1.37
CA LEU A 5 22.88 8.94 -2.10
C LEU A 5 22.49 7.70 -1.27
N GLN A 6 22.77 7.68 0.03
CA GLN A 6 22.36 6.59 0.90
C GLN A 6 20.84 6.53 1.04
N LEU A 7 20.17 7.68 1.11
CA LEU A 7 18.70 7.78 1.11
C LEU A 7 18.10 7.27 -0.19
N THR A 8 18.62 7.67 -1.36
CA THR A 8 18.12 7.18 -2.66
C THR A 8 18.34 5.66 -2.84
N CYS A 9 19.49 5.13 -2.40
CA CYS A 9 19.75 3.70 -2.40
C CYS A 9 18.83 2.95 -1.42
N LEU A 10 18.58 3.50 -0.23
CA LEU A 10 17.62 2.94 0.73
C LEU A 10 16.20 2.95 0.16
N SER A 11 15.73 4.03 -0.45
CA SER A 11 14.42 4.08 -1.09
C SER A 11 14.29 3.07 -2.23
N ARG A 12 15.33 2.88 -3.04
CA ARG A 12 15.34 1.85 -4.10
C ARG A 12 15.33 0.43 -3.54
N VAL A 13 16.10 0.16 -2.49
CA VAL A 13 16.11 -1.13 -1.79
C VAL A 13 14.75 -1.39 -1.14
N VAL A 14 14.13 -0.39 -0.52
CA VAL A 14 12.79 -0.47 0.07
C VAL A 14 11.74 -0.74 -1.01
N ILE A 15 11.78 -0.05 -2.16
CA ILE A 15 10.86 -0.30 -3.29
C ILE A 15 11.05 -1.70 -3.88
N LEU A 16 12.30 -2.17 -4.03
CA LEU A 16 12.61 -3.54 -4.46
C LEU A 16 12.08 -4.58 -3.46
N ILE A 17 12.23 -4.31 -2.17
CA ILE A 17 11.73 -5.15 -1.08
C ILE A 17 10.19 -5.16 -1.05
N PHE A 18 9.54 -4.01 -1.22
CA PHE A 18 8.08 -3.90 -1.34
C PHE A 18 7.52 -4.62 -2.57
N ASN A 19 8.31 -4.71 -3.63
CA ASN A 19 7.92 -5.45 -4.82
C ASN A 19 8.11 -6.96 -4.70
N ARG A 20 8.80 -7.45 -3.66
CA ARG A 20 8.90 -8.89 -3.43
C ARG A 20 7.53 -9.50 -3.12
N THR A 21 7.30 -10.66 -3.71
CA THR A 21 6.04 -11.40 -3.62
C THR A 21 5.68 -11.82 -2.20
N ASP A 22 6.66 -12.11 -1.35
CA ASP A 22 6.43 -12.44 0.06
C ASP A 22 5.92 -11.23 0.85
N ILE A 23 6.49 -10.04 0.65
CA ILE A 23 6.03 -8.80 1.30
C ILE A 23 4.70 -8.35 0.73
N LYS A 24 4.51 -8.41 -0.59
CA LYS A 24 3.19 -8.18 -1.20
C LYS A 24 2.15 -9.15 -0.68
N LYS A 25 2.51 -10.43 -0.50
CA LYS A 25 1.62 -11.43 0.09
C LYS A 25 1.36 -11.15 1.57
N CYS A 26 2.33 -10.65 2.33
CA CYS A 26 2.09 -10.19 3.70
C CYS A 26 1.10 -9.04 3.69
N LEU A 27 1.36 -8.00 2.91
CA LEU A 27 0.48 -6.85 2.72
C LEU A 27 -0.91 -7.34 2.31
N HIS A 28 -1.00 -8.28 1.38
CA HIS A 28 -2.25 -8.89 0.94
C HIS A 28 -2.99 -9.60 2.07
N GLU A 29 -2.30 -10.49 2.78
CA GLU A 29 -2.79 -11.16 3.99
C GLU A 29 -3.22 -10.13 5.04
N LEU A 30 -2.56 -8.96 5.11
CA LEU A 30 -2.94 -7.86 5.99
C LEU A 30 -4.24 -7.23 5.53
N GLY A 31 -4.38 -6.88 4.24
CA GLY A 31 -5.63 -6.41 3.64
C GLY A 31 -6.82 -7.33 3.96
N CYS A 32 -6.63 -8.65 3.83
CA CYS A 32 -7.63 -9.65 4.20
C CYS A 32 -7.86 -9.79 5.72
N ARG A 33 -6.90 -9.39 6.57
CA ARG A 33 -6.94 -9.54 8.04
C ARG A 33 -7.35 -8.27 8.78
N ILE A 34 -7.55 -7.10 8.15
CA ILE A 34 -7.89 -5.81 8.81
C ILE A 34 -9.17 -5.88 9.69
N ARG A 35 -9.88 -7.02 9.72
CA ARG A 35 -10.80 -7.38 10.79
C ARG A 35 -10.19 -7.44 12.22
N ARG A 36 -8.85 -7.43 12.47
CA ARG A 36 -8.25 -7.52 13.83
C ARG A 36 -7.09 -6.54 14.15
N PRO A 37 -7.34 -5.32 14.65
CA PRO A 37 -6.39 -4.19 14.59
C PRO A 37 -5.06 -4.30 15.37
N ARG A 38 -4.93 -5.05 16.48
CA ARG A 38 -3.77 -4.91 17.40
C ARG A 38 -2.52 -5.75 17.09
N GLY A 39 -2.55 -6.67 16.12
CA GLY A 39 -1.41 -7.57 15.82
C GLY A 39 -0.65 -7.27 14.53
N HIS A 40 -1.02 -6.21 13.81
CA HIS A 40 -0.75 -6.07 12.38
C HIS A 40 0.62 -5.49 12.07
N VAL A 41 0.92 -4.32 12.66
CA VAL A 41 2.20 -3.63 12.50
C VAL A 41 3.34 -4.49 13.06
N ASP A 42 3.09 -5.19 14.16
CA ASP A 42 4.09 -6.08 14.76
C ASP A 42 4.33 -7.34 13.92
N CYS A 43 3.29 -7.90 13.28
CA CYS A 43 3.47 -9.02 12.34
C CYS A 43 4.36 -8.63 11.14
N ILE A 44 4.17 -7.42 10.63
CA ILE A 44 5.02 -6.87 9.55
C ILE A 44 6.43 -6.62 10.05
N ALA A 45 6.58 -6.03 11.23
CA ALA A 45 7.87 -5.77 11.84
C ALA A 45 8.66 -7.08 12.05
N GLU A 46 8.03 -8.15 12.52
CA GLU A 46 8.69 -9.45 12.71
C GLU A 46 9.07 -10.12 11.39
N ARG A 47 8.19 -10.09 10.38
CA ARG A 47 8.53 -10.61 9.05
C ARG A 47 9.60 -9.76 8.36
N ALA A 48 9.54 -8.43 8.53
CA ALA A 48 10.55 -7.49 8.07
C ALA A 48 11.90 -7.75 8.73
N LYS A 49 11.94 -7.98 10.05
CA LYS A 49 13.15 -8.39 10.79
C LYS A 49 13.73 -9.69 10.22
N LYS A 50 12.88 -10.69 9.98
CA LYS A 50 13.28 -11.96 9.38
C LYS A 50 13.81 -11.80 7.95
N LEU A 51 13.20 -10.94 7.14
CA LEU A 51 13.69 -10.66 5.79
C LEU A 51 15.02 -9.88 5.84
N ALA A 52 15.08 -8.82 6.64
CA ALA A 52 16.27 -8.00 6.83
C ALA A 52 17.46 -8.81 7.37
N SER A 53 17.21 -9.83 8.20
CA SER A 53 18.27 -10.71 8.72
C SER A 53 18.94 -11.52 7.61
N THR A 54 18.19 -11.92 6.57
CA THR A 54 18.72 -12.63 5.39
C THR A 54 19.51 -11.74 4.42
N LEU A 55 19.35 -10.42 4.52
CA LEU A 55 20.04 -9.48 3.64
C LEU A 55 21.47 -9.23 4.15
N PRO A 56 22.48 -9.23 3.26
CA PRO A 56 23.87 -8.93 3.60
C PRO A 56 24.07 -7.41 3.72
N ILE A 57 23.27 -6.75 4.56
CA ILE A 57 23.34 -5.30 4.82
C ILE A 57 23.72 -5.02 6.28
N PRO A 58 24.34 -3.86 6.59
CA PRO A 58 24.68 -3.48 7.95
C PRO A 58 23.46 -3.43 8.88
N ALA A 59 23.67 -3.70 10.18
CA ALA A 59 22.61 -3.70 11.19
C ALA A 59 21.84 -2.36 11.27
N SER A 60 22.53 -1.23 11.10
CA SER A 60 21.90 0.10 11.03
C SER A 60 20.92 0.22 9.85
N MET A 61 21.23 -0.38 8.70
CA MET A 61 20.33 -0.42 7.55
C MET A 61 19.18 -1.40 7.74
N LYS A 62 19.41 -2.53 8.44
CA LYS A 62 18.32 -3.45 8.83
C LYS A 62 17.29 -2.74 9.72
N ASN A 63 17.74 -1.97 10.70
CA ASN A 63 16.85 -1.20 11.58
C ASN A 63 16.09 -0.12 10.81
N ALA A 64 16.77 0.62 9.92
CA ALA A 64 16.12 1.61 9.07
C ALA A 64 15.05 0.98 8.17
N LEU A 65 15.35 -0.18 7.57
CA LEU A 65 14.40 -0.94 6.74
C LEU A 65 13.16 -1.37 7.53
N ILE A 66 13.33 -1.92 8.73
CA ILE A 66 12.21 -2.29 9.60
C ILE A 66 11.35 -1.07 9.94
N GLY A 67 11.99 0.07 10.24
CA GLY A 67 11.29 1.33 10.51
C GLY A 67 10.40 1.76 9.34
N VAL A 68 10.96 1.80 8.13
CA VAL A 68 10.21 2.17 6.91
C VAL A 68 9.06 1.20 6.64
N LEU A 69 9.28 -0.11 6.80
CA LEU A 69 8.23 -1.12 6.62
C LEU A 69 7.09 -0.95 7.63
N ARG A 70 7.38 -0.58 8.88
CA ARG A 70 6.35 -0.24 9.87
C ARG A 70 5.57 1.01 9.46
N SER A 71 6.25 2.06 9.02
CA SER A 71 5.57 3.29 8.57
C SER A 71 4.65 3.03 7.39
N MET A 72 5.12 2.32 6.37
CA MET A 72 4.29 1.98 5.20
C MET A 72 3.13 1.05 5.55
N ALA A 73 3.32 0.12 6.49
CA ALA A 73 2.24 -0.70 7.02
C ALA A 73 1.14 0.12 7.71
N THR A 74 1.56 1.09 8.54
CA THR A 74 0.64 2.03 9.18
C THR A 74 -0.10 2.84 8.13
N GLU A 75 0.59 3.36 7.11
CA GLU A 75 -0.02 4.10 6.01
C GLU A 75 -1.08 3.26 5.26
N VAL A 76 -0.78 1.99 4.95
CA VAL A 76 -1.76 1.05 4.37
C VAL A 76 -2.98 0.89 5.27
N PHE A 77 -2.75 0.71 6.57
CA PHE A 77 -3.81 0.51 7.54
C PHE A 77 -4.70 1.75 7.66
N ASP A 78 -4.10 2.93 7.77
CA ASP A 78 -4.79 4.21 7.87
C ASP A 78 -5.61 4.48 6.61
N TRP A 79 -5.02 4.26 5.43
CA TRP A 79 -5.73 4.36 4.16
C TRP A 79 -6.93 3.40 4.12
N TYR A 80 -6.74 2.13 4.51
CA TYR A 80 -7.85 1.17 4.51
C TYR A 80 -8.95 1.59 5.48
N MET A 81 -8.62 1.99 6.70
CA MET A 81 -9.61 2.40 7.70
C MET A 81 -10.42 3.62 7.23
N LYS A 82 -9.77 4.56 6.55
CA LYS A 82 -10.40 5.73 5.94
C LYS A 82 -11.33 5.36 4.79
N HIS A 83 -11.04 4.32 4.02
CA HIS A 83 -11.76 3.98 2.78
C HIS A 83 -12.56 2.67 2.84
N ARG A 84 -12.59 1.97 3.98
CA ARG A 84 -13.26 0.65 4.13
C ARG A 84 -14.73 0.61 3.74
N HIS A 85 -15.41 1.75 3.75
CA HIS A 85 -16.82 1.88 3.38
C HIS A 85 -17.03 2.11 1.88
N LEU A 86 -15.95 2.36 1.12
CA LEU A 86 -15.95 2.59 -0.32
C LEU A 86 -15.49 1.37 -1.12
N ILE A 87 -14.97 0.35 -0.45
CA ILE A 87 -14.40 -0.86 -1.06
C ILE A 87 -15.17 -2.08 -0.57
N SER A 88 -15.45 -3.02 -1.46
CA SER A 88 -16.09 -4.28 -1.09
C SER A 88 -15.18 -5.10 -0.17
N ASP A 89 -15.80 -5.84 0.76
CA ASP A 89 -15.10 -6.76 1.65
C ASP A 89 -14.25 -7.76 0.84
N GLY A 90 -12.96 -7.89 1.20
CA GLY A 90 -12.03 -8.80 0.54
C GLY A 90 -11.39 -8.28 -0.76
N PHE A 91 -11.74 -7.06 -1.21
CA PHE A 91 -11.07 -6.46 -2.37
C PHE A 91 -9.61 -6.12 -2.06
N ASN A 92 -8.70 -6.69 -2.84
CA ASN A 92 -7.27 -6.44 -2.69
C ASN A 92 -6.89 -5.09 -3.29
N VAL A 93 -6.81 -4.04 -2.47
CA VAL A 93 -6.43 -2.67 -2.90
C VAL A 93 -4.91 -2.47 -3.06
N LEU A 94 -4.09 -3.38 -2.57
CA LEU A 94 -2.66 -3.13 -2.37
C LEU A 94 -1.87 -3.12 -3.66
N SER A 95 -2.32 -3.88 -4.66
CA SER A 95 -1.76 -3.84 -6.01
C SER A 95 -2.01 -2.50 -6.72
N SER A 96 -2.94 -1.69 -6.22
CA SER A 96 -3.26 -0.37 -6.78
C SER A 96 -2.53 0.78 -6.09
N PHE A 97 -1.86 0.53 -4.96
CA PHE A 97 -1.17 1.57 -4.20
C PHE A 97 0.01 2.12 -4.99
N HIS A 98 -0.05 3.42 -5.24
CA HIS A 98 1.05 4.20 -5.75
C HIS A 98 1.79 4.81 -4.56
N TRP A 99 3.06 4.49 -4.42
CA TRP A 99 3.89 4.97 -3.31
C TRP A 99 4.70 6.19 -3.72
N ARG A 100 4.72 7.20 -2.86
CA ARG A 100 5.66 8.31 -2.95
C ARG A 100 7.04 7.90 -2.44
N SER A 101 8.06 8.67 -2.79
CA SER A 101 9.45 8.41 -2.37
C SER A 101 9.67 8.49 -0.86
N ASP A 102 8.77 9.15 -0.13
CA ASP A 102 8.78 9.26 1.32
C ASP A 102 8.07 8.07 2.03
N GLY A 103 7.51 7.12 1.27
CA GLY A 103 6.80 5.97 1.80
C GLY A 103 5.33 6.24 2.14
N THR A 104 4.77 7.38 1.74
CA THR A 104 3.32 7.65 1.83
C THR A 104 2.57 7.16 0.59
N ILE A 105 1.26 6.95 0.71
CA ILE A 105 0.42 6.60 -0.43
C ILE A 105 0.08 7.87 -1.21
N GLU A 106 0.35 7.86 -2.51
CA GLU A 106 -0.15 8.86 -3.44
C GLU A 106 -1.64 8.61 -3.69
N GLU A 107 -2.48 9.16 -2.81
CA GLU A 107 -3.91 8.85 -2.76
C GLU A 107 -4.62 9.05 -4.11
N LEU A 108 -4.35 10.14 -4.82
CA LEU A 108 -5.03 10.44 -6.08
C LEU A 108 -4.71 9.42 -7.19
N LYS A 109 -3.43 9.10 -7.39
CA LYS A 109 -3.03 8.07 -8.38
C LYS A 109 -3.52 6.69 -7.98
N THR A 110 -3.51 6.40 -6.69
CA THR A 110 -4.07 5.16 -6.14
C THR A 110 -5.56 5.04 -6.42
N ALA A 111 -6.33 6.12 -6.19
CA ALA A 111 -7.76 6.16 -6.49
C ALA A 111 -8.03 5.97 -7.99
N GLN A 112 -7.29 6.66 -8.87
CA GLN A 112 -7.39 6.48 -10.31
C GLN A 112 -7.11 5.02 -10.73
N ALA A 113 -6.09 4.40 -10.16
CA ALA A 113 -5.76 3.00 -10.43
C ALA A 113 -6.86 2.05 -9.95
N LEU A 114 -7.45 2.30 -8.77
CA LEU A 114 -8.57 1.52 -8.24
C LEU A 114 -9.82 1.62 -9.11
N VAL A 115 -10.16 2.83 -9.59
CA VAL A 115 -11.37 3.05 -10.41
C VAL A 115 -11.28 2.40 -11.80
N ARG A 116 -10.07 2.17 -12.31
CA ARG A 116 -9.82 1.54 -13.62
C ARG A 116 -9.71 0.02 -13.56
N ARG A 117 -9.76 -0.57 -12.37
CA ARG A 117 -9.72 -2.01 -12.20
C ARG A 117 -11.07 -2.64 -12.52
N GLN A 118 -11.08 -3.52 -13.52
CA GLN A 118 -12.28 -4.23 -13.96
C GLN A 118 -12.71 -5.34 -12.99
N ASP A 119 -11.82 -5.78 -12.10
CA ASP A 119 -12.12 -6.74 -11.04
C ASP A 119 -12.72 -6.09 -9.78
N ALA A 120 -12.85 -4.76 -9.76
CA ALA A 120 -13.59 -4.03 -8.74
C ALA A 120 -15.06 -3.91 -9.14
N ASP A 121 -15.98 -4.06 -8.18
CA ASP A 121 -17.41 -3.88 -8.42
C ASP A 121 -17.74 -2.42 -8.79
N ALA A 122 -18.78 -2.25 -9.61
CA ALA A 122 -19.19 -0.93 -10.10
C ALA A 122 -19.51 0.06 -8.96
N PRO A 123 -20.25 -0.31 -7.90
CA PRO A 123 -20.47 0.57 -6.76
C PRO A 123 -19.17 1.08 -6.12
N SER A 124 -18.20 0.21 -5.86
CA SER A 124 -16.91 0.62 -5.31
C SER A 124 -16.18 1.59 -6.24
N ARG A 125 -16.16 1.32 -7.55
CA ARG A 125 -15.52 2.20 -8.55
C ARG A 125 -16.18 3.59 -8.59
N ILE A 126 -17.51 3.66 -8.58
CA ILE A 126 -18.26 4.92 -8.58
C ILE A 126 -18.00 5.68 -7.28
N ASN A 127 -18.09 5.01 -6.12
CA ASN A 127 -17.88 5.64 -4.81
C ASN A 127 -16.48 6.25 -4.67
N ILE A 128 -15.44 5.54 -5.13
CA ILE A 128 -14.06 6.06 -5.14
C ILE A 128 -13.94 7.25 -6.10
N ALA A 129 -14.49 7.14 -7.32
CA ALA A 129 -14.43 8.21 -8.31
C ALA A 129 -15.10 9.50 -7.80
N CYS A 130 -16.26 9.38 -7.14
CA CYS A 130 -16.95 10.49 -6.49
C CYS A 130 -16.11 11.07 -5.34
N ARG A 131 -15.59 10.21 -4.45
CA ARG A 131 -14.80 10.64 -3.27
C ARG A 131 -13.57 11.46 -3.65
N TYR A 132 -12.92 11.09 -4.76
CA TYR A 132 -11.69 11.71 -5.24
C TYR A 132 -11.91 12.71 -6.39
N HIS A 133 -13.17 13.05 -6.70
CA HIS A 133 -13.54 14.01 -7.76
C HIS A 133 -12.91 13.68 -9.13
N LEU A 134 -12.91 12.40 -9.52
CA LEU A 134 -12.33 11.91 -10.76
C LEU A 134 -13.31 12.07 -11.94
N THR A 135 -13.56 13.30 -12.39
CA THR A 135 -14.63 13.64 -13.36
C THR A 135 -14.61 12.81 -14.63
N ALA A 136 -13.43 12.61 -15.24
CA ALA A 136 -13.31 11.81 -16.45
C ALA A 136 -13.67 10.33 -16.22
N ASP A 137 -13.27 9.78 -15.07
CA ASP A 137 -13.62 8.41 -14.70
C ASP A 137 -15.10 8.27 -14.33
N MET A 138 -15.72 9.28 -13.70
CA MET A 138 -17.17 9.31 -13.43
C MET A 138 -17.99 9.31 -14.73
N GLN A 139 -17.60 10.13 -15.70
CA GLN A 139 -18.26 10.17 -17.01
C GLN A 139 -18.15 8.81 -17.71
N ARG A 140 -16.95 8.23 -17.77
CA ARG A 140 -16.73 6.90 -18.33
C ARG A 140 -17.57 5.83 -17.62
N LEU A 141 -17.65 5.87 -16.29
CA LEU A 141 -18.45 4.92 -15.51
C LEU A 141 -19.96 5.05 -15.79
N SER A 142 -20.46 6.27 -16.04
CA SER A 142 -21.88 6.48 -16.39
C SER A 142 -22.25 5.93 -17.77
N GLU A 143 -21.28 5.85 -18.69
CA GLU A 143 -21.46 5.21 -20.00
C GLU A 143 -21.37 3.68 -19.89
N GLU A 144 -20.52 3.17 -19.00
CA GLU A 144 -20.31 1.73 -18.75
C GLU A 144 -21.48 1.09 -17.98
N TYR A 145 -22.14 1.85 -17.11
CA TYR A 145 -23.26 1.42 -16.28
C TYR A 145 -24.42 2.44 -16.37
N PRO A 146 -25.26 2.37 -17.44
CA PRO A 146 -26.37 3.28 -17.65
C PRO A 146 -27.52 3.12 -16.64
#